data_AF-A0A8S9IYZ8-F1
#
_entry.id   AF-A0A8S9IYZ8-F1
#
_cell.length_a   1.000
_cell.length_b   1.000
_cell.length_c   1.000
_cell.angle_alpha   90.00
_cell.angle_beta   90.00
_cell.angle_gamma   90.00
#
_symmetry.space_group_name_H-M   'P 1'
#
loop_
_entity.id
_entity.type
_entity.pdbx_description
1 polymer ?
#
loop_
_entity_poly.entity_id
_entity_poly.type
_entity_poly.pdbx_seq_one_letter_code
_entity_poly.pdbx_strand_id
1 'polypeptide(L)'
;MKKRFSFRYDHRCVRRDGFVEVVNNTWSNANGQAGLMSKIAVCRKAISNWKRQAKPNSAVRIQELHYKIDEVSRQENYRLEEFQKLKKELDEKYYSEELFWMEQSRLI
;
A
#
# COMPACT_ATOMS: atom_id res chain seq x y z
N MET A 1 -26.84 9.42 -10.27
CA MET A 1 -25.55 10.14 -10.16
C MET A 1 -24.50 9.23 -9.52
N LYS A 2 -23.41 8.86 -10.21
CA LYS A 2 -22.31 8.08 -9.60
C LYS A 2 -21.55 8.99 -8.62
N LYS A 3 -21.50 8.62 -7.34
CA LYS A 3 -20.76 9.34 -6.30
C LYS A 3 -19.28 9.39 -6.72
N ARG A 4 -18.81 10.56 -7.17
CA ARG A 4 -17.39 10.79 -7.48
C ARG A 4 -16.64 10.77 -6.15
N PHE A 5 -16.01 9.66 -5.82
CA PHE A 5 -15.04 9.64 -4.74
C PHE A 5 -13.90 10.60 -5.12
N SER A 6 -13.69 11.62 -4.30
CA SER A 6 -12.59 12.55 -4.50
C SER A 6 -11.27 11.78 -4.32
N PHE A 7 -10.30 12.08 -5.18
CA PHE A 7 -8.96 11.53 -5.03
C PHE A 7 -8.39 11.97 -3.67
N ARG A 8 -8.02 11.00 -2.84
CA ARG A 8 -7.25 11.23 -1.62
C ARG A 8 -5.87 10.62 -1.80
N TYR A 9 -4.88 11.50 -1.71
CA TYR A 9 -3.49 11.09 -1.69
C TYR A 9 -3.22 10.29 -0.41
N ASP A 10 -2.57 9.14 -0.54
CA ASP A 10 -2.11 8.35 0.59
C ASP A 10 -0.59 8.43 0.59
N HIS A 11 -0.04 9.16 1.58
CA HIS A 11 1.39 9.44 1.67
C HIS A 11 2.24 8.16 1.79
N ARG A 12 1.67 7.05 2.26
CA ARG A 12 2.37 5.76 2.39
C ARG A 12 2.66 5.12 1.04
N CYS A 13 2.03 5.59 -0.04
CA CYS A 13 2.35 5.12 -1.38
C CYS A 13 3.81 5.39 -1.74
N VAL A 14 4.42 6.47 -1.24
CA VAL A 14 5.83 6.81 -1.48
C VAL A 14 6.80 5.71 -1.03
N ARG A 15 6.45 4.99 0.04
CA ARG A 15 7.29 3.92 0.61
C ARG A 15 7.07 2.55 -0.05
N ARG A 16 6.17 2.45 -1.01
CA ARG A 16 5.87 1.19 -1.71
C ARG A 16 6.60 1.16 -3.04
N ASP A 17 7.17 0.00 -3.34
CA ASP A 17 7.94 -0.20 -4.56
C ASP A 17 7.09 0.05 -5.81
N GLY A 18 7.72 0.67 -6.82
CA GLY A 18 7.08 1.05 -8.08
C GLY A 18 6.21 2.32 -8.02
N PHE A 19 5.92 2.88 -6.84
CA PHE A 19 5.11 4.11 -6.78
C PHE A 19 5.81 5.32 -7.41
N VAL A 20 7.06 5.57 -7.01
CA VAL A 20 7.85 6.72 -7.48
C VAL A 20 8.06 6.62 -9.00
N GLU A 21 8.32 5.42 -9.49
CA GLU A 21 8.47 5.15 -10.92
C GLU A 21 7.19 5.47 -11.70
N VAL A 22 6.03 5.02 -11.21
CA VAL A 22 4.73 5.32 -11.85
C VAL A 22 4.47 6.82 -11.89
N VAL A 23 4.76 7.55 -10.80
CA VAL A 23 4.58 9.00 -10.77
C VAL A 23 5.51 9.70 -11.75
N ASN A 24 6.80 9.36 -11.76
CA ASN A 24 7.79 9.96 -12.65
C ASN A 24 7.52 9.67 -14.13
N ASN A 25 7.17 8.42 -14.46
CA ASN A 25 6.81 8.00 -15.80
C ASN A 25 5.57 8.76 -16.27
N THR A 26 4.52 8.81 -15.44
CA THR A 26 3.28 9.52 -15.77
C THR A 26 3.51 11.03 -15.93
N TRP A 27 4.33 11.62 -15.06
CA TRP A 27 4.63 13.06 -15.10
C TRP A 27 5.41 13.46 -16.34
N SER A 28 6.40 12.65 -16.72
CA SER A 28 7.25 12.88 -17.89
C SER A 28 6.49 12.64 -19.20
N ASN A 29 5.60 11.65 -19.22
CA ASN A 29 4.78 11.30 -20.39
C ASN A 29 3.49 12.13 -20.52
N ALA A 30 3.15 12.94 -19.53
CA ALA A 30 2.09 13.93 -19.65
C ALA A 30 2.59 15.07 -20.57
N ASN A 31 2.39 14.88 -21.89
CA ASN A 31 2.84 15.72 -23.00
C ASN A 31 3.05 17.21 -22.65
N GLY A 32 4.17 17.76 -23.12
CA GLY A 32 4.71 19.08 -22.78
C GLY A 32 3.84 20.32 -23.04
N GLN A 33 2.63 20.16 -23.59
CA GLN A 33 1.66 21.23 -23.83
C GLN A 33 0.44 21.19 -22.89
N ALA A 34 0.33 20.15 -22.06
CA ALA A 34 -0.73 20.05 -21.07
C ALA A 34 -0.43 20.97 -19.88
N GLY A 35 -1.34 21.93 -19.61
CA GLY A 35 -1.23 22.80 -18.43
C GLY A 35 -1.08 22.00 -17.13
N LEU A 36 -0.44 22.59 -16.13
CA LEU A 36 -0.11 21.96 -14.84
C LEU A 36 -1.26 21.14 -14.24
N MET A 37 -2.49 21.65 -14.31
CA MET A 37 -3.69 20.98 -13.80
C MET A 37 -4.01 19.66 -14.51
N SER A 38 -3.77 19.60 -15.82
CA SER A 38 -3.95 18.38 -16.61
C SER A 38 -2.92 17.32 -16.23
N LYS A 39 -1.65 17.72 -16.07
CA LYS A 39 -0.59 16.81 -15.57
C LYS A 39 -0.94 16.23 -14.20
N ILE A 40 -1.39 17.08 -13.27
CA ILE A 40 -1.85 16.64 -11.95
C ILE A 40 -3.04 15.68 -12.06
N ALA A 41 -4.01 15.93 -12.95
CA ALA A 41 -5.16 15.05 -13.15
C ALA A 41 -4.75 13.67 -13.68
N VAL A 42 -3.81 13.61 -14.63
CA VAL A 42 -3.27 12.37 -15.17
C VAL A 42 -2.51 11.60 -14.08
N CYS A 43 -1.66 12.26 -13.29
CA CYS A 43 -0.98 11.65 -12.15
C CYS A 43 -1.97 11.11 -11.11
N ARG A 44 -3.03 11.86 -10.75
CA ARG A 44 -4.08 11.38 -9.82
C ARG A 44 -4.75 10.10 -10.34
N LYS A 45 -5.02 10.03 -11.65
CA LYS A 45 -5.60 8.84 -12.29
C LYS A 45 -4.61 7.66 -12.26
N ALA A 46 -3.35 7.88 -12.61
CA ALA A 46 -2.31 6.85 -12.57
C ALA A 46 -2.10 6.33 -11.15
N ILE A 47 -1.98 7.20 -10.15
CA ILE A 47 -1.88 6.83 -8.73
C ILE A 47 -3.11 6.04 -8.29
N SER A 48 -4.32 6.43 -8.71
CA SER A 48 -5.53 5.67 -8.36
C SER A 48 -5.53 4.26 -8.95
N ASN A 49 -5.06 4.12 -10.19
CA ASN A 49 -4.96 2.84 -10.87
C ASN A 49 -3.87 1.97 -10.24
N TRP A 50 -2.68 2.54 -10.00
CA TRP A 50 -1.61 1.87 -9.29
C TRP A 50 -2.06 1.44 -7.90
N LYS A 51 -2.78 2.29 -7.13
CA LYS A 51 -3.33 1.91 -5.82
C LYS A 51 -4.30 0.74 -5.92
N ARG A 52 -5.06 0.57 -7.01
CA ARG A 52 -5.94 -0.59 -7.20
C ARG A 52 -5.14 -1.85 -7.54
N GLN A 53 -4.09 -1.72 -8.34
CA GLN A 53 -3.22 -2.82 -8.76
C GLN A 53 -2.19 -3.22 -7.70
N ALA A 54 -1.83 -2.30 -6.79
CA ALA A 54 -0.97 -2.49 -5.62
C ALA A 54 -1.79 -2.74 -4.33
N LYS A 55 -3.13 -2.73 -4.41
CA LYS A 55 -4.03 -3.20 -3.35
C LYS A 55 -4.18 -4.71 -3.20
N PRO A 56 -3.75 -5.61 -4.11
CA PRO A 56 -3.49 -6.97 -3.71
C PRO A 56 -2.22 -6.94 -2.85
N ASN A 57 -2.38 -7.31 -1.59
CA ASN A 57 -1.39 -8.00 -0.75
C ASN A 57 -1.07 -7.39 0.60
N SER A 58 -1.88 -6.50 1.18
CA SER A 58 -1.83 -6.41 2.66
C SER A 58 -2.40 -7.69 3.28
N ALA A 59 -3.59 -8.12 2.82
CA ALA A 59 -4.18 -9.41 3.20
C ALA A 59 -3.30 -10.61 2.83
N VAL A 60 -2.73 -10.65 1.62
CA VAL A 60 -1.81 -11.74 1.24
C VAL A 60 -0.50 -11.67 2.02
N ARG A 61 0.05 -10.49 2.29
CA ARG A 61 1.24 -10.37 3.15
C ARG A 61 0.97 -10.82 4.58
N ILE A 62 -0.20 -10.48 5.13
CA ILE A 62 -0.68 -10.97 6.42
C ILE A 62 -0.79 -12.49 6.39
N GLN A 63 -1.36 -13.07 5.34
CA GLN A 63 -1.48 -14.51 5.15
C GLN A 63 -0.11 -15.21 5.01
N GLU A 64 0.84 -14.61 4.28
CA GLU A 64 2.23 -15.07 4.21
C GLU A 64 2.92 -15.03 5.58
N LEU A 65 2.70 -13.97 6.36
CA LEU A 65 3.25 -13.84 7.71
C LEU A 65 2.68 -14.92 8.64
N HIS A 66 1.37 -15.18 8.58
CA HIS A 66 0.75 -16.32 9.29
C HIS A 66 1.37 -17.65 8.89
N TYR A 67 1.55 -17.90 7.58
CA TYR A 67 2.18 -19.13 7.10
C TYR A 67 3.62 -19.29 7.63
N LYS A 68 4.42 -18.22 7.61
CA LYS A 68 5.80 -18.26 8.13
C LYS A 68 5.84 -18.48 9.64
N ILE A 69 4.91 -17.89 10.39
CA ILE A 69 4.78 -18.11 11.84
C ILE A 69 4.45 -19.58 12.12
N ASP A 70 3.53 -20.17 11.37
CA ASP A 70 3.18 -21.59 11.49
C ASP A 70 4.35 -22.51 11.15
N GLU A 71 5.12 -22.18 10.11
CA GLU A 71 6.30 -22.94 9.69
C GLU A 71 7.39 -22.94 10.78
N VAL A 72 7.76 -21.75 11.29
CA VAL A 72 8.76 -21.60 12.36
C VAL A 72 8.32 -22.29 13.65
N SER A 73 7.01 -22.31 13.93
CA SER A 73 6.46 -22.96 15.13
C SER A 73 6.52 -24.49 15.09
N ARG A 74 6.64 -25.09 13.88
CA ARG A 74 6.70 -26.54 13.67
C ARG A 74 8.12 -27.08 13.57
N GLN A 75 9.14 -26.21 13.49
CA GLN A 75 10.54 -26.62 13.40
C GLN A 75 11.04 -27.12 14.77
N GLU A 76 11.73 -28.27 14.79
CA GLU A 76 12.34 -28.84 16.00
C GLU A 76 13.36 -27.90 16.66
N ASN A 77 14.01 -27.06 15.87
CA ASN A 77 14.90 -26.00 16.33
C ASN A 77 14.14 -24.67 16.45
N TYR A 78 13.24 -24.58 17.42
CA TYR A 78 12.41 -23.40 17.63
C TYR A 78 13.25 -22.12 17.81
N ARG A 79 13.25 -21.26 16.79
CA ARG A 79 13.94 -19.97 16.81
C ARG A 79 13.02 -18.89 17.36
N LEU A 80 12.99 -18.77 18.69
CA LEU A 80 12.16 -17.81 19.41
C LEU A 80 12.31 -16.37 18.88
N GLU A 81 13.53 -15.95 18.55
CA GLU A 81 13.80 -14.60 18.01
C GLU A 81 13.15 -14.37 16.65
N GLU A 82 13.20 -15.37 15.76
CA GLU A 82 12.61 -15.31 14.43
C GLU A 82 11.07 -15.28 14.51
N PHE A 83 10.50 -16.10 15.39
CA PHE A 83 9.07 -16.07 15.69
C PHE A 83 8.61 -14.71 16.23
N GLN A 84 9.34 -14.15 17.21
CA GLN A 84 9.02 -12.83 17.77
C GLN A 84 9.10 -11.72 16.73
N LYS A 85 10.09 -11.77 15.83
CA LYS A 85 10.24 -10.83 14.73
C LYS A 85 9.07 -10.90 13.76
N LEU A 86 8.67 -12.10 13.35
CA LEU A 86 7.53 -12.30 12.44
C LEU A 86 6.22 -11.84 13.06
N LYS A 87 6.01 -12.11 14.35
CA LYS A 87 4.83 -11.65 15.09
C LYS A 87 4.77 -10.12 15.18
N LYS A 88 5.91 -9.48 15.47
CA LYS A 88 6.01 -8.01 15.47
C LYS A 88 5.70 -7.42 14.10
N GLU A 89 6.22 -8.02 13.02
CA GLU A 89 5.92 -7.57 11.65
C GLU A 89 4.43 -7.71 11.33
N LEU A 90 3.79 -8.79 11.78
CA LEU A 90 2.35 -9.01 11.62
C LEU A 90 1.52 -7.94 12.36
N ASP A 91 1.85 -7.65 13.61
CA ASP A 91 1.17 -6.62 14.41
C ASP A 91 1.31 -5.22 13.78
N GLU A 92 2.51 -4.88 13.29
CA GLU A 92 2.76 -3.62 12.57
C GLU A 92 1.92 -3.52 11.29
N LYS A 93 1.73 -4.65 10.56
CA LYS A 93 0.88 -4.68 9.37
C LYS A 93 -0.59 -4.44 9.71
N TYR A 94 -1.12 -5.10 10.75
CA TYR A 94 -2.50 -4.89 11.20
C TYR A 94 -2.72 -3.45 11.65
N TYR A 95 -1.82 -2.88 12.46
CA TYR A 95 -1.92 -1.50 12.91
C TYR A 95 -1.92 -0.51 11.74
N SER A 96 -1.08 -0.76 10.71
CA SER A 96 -1.05 0.07 9.51
C SER A 96 -2.34 -0.01 8.67
N GLU A 97 -3.03 -1.16 8.69
CA GLU A 97 -4.34 -1.33 8.06
C GLU A 97 -5.44 -0.64 8.88
N GLU A 98 -5.41 -0.76 10.20
CA GLU A 98 -6.38 -0.10 11.08
C GLU A 98 -6.32 1.42 10.93
N LEU A 99 -5.13 2.03 11.02
CA LEU A 99 -4.93 3.47 10.78
C LEU A 99 -5.46 3.90 9.41
N PHE A 100 -5.25 3.07 8.38
CA PHE A 100 -5.81 3.34 7.05
C PHE A 100 -7.33 3.36 7.08
N TRP A 101 -7.95 2.35 7.69
CA TRP A 101 -9.40 2.25 7.74
C TRP A 101 -10.02 3.37 8.57
N MET A 102 -9.38 3.80 9.66
CA MET A 102 -9.80 4.98 10.43
C MET A 102 -9.75 6.27 9.58
N GLU A 103 -8.65 6.53 8.87
CA GLU A 103 -8.49 7.71 8.00
C GLU A 103 -9.48 7.69 6.81
N GLN A 104 -9.73 6.52 6.22
CA GLN A 104 -10.69 6.38 5.12
C GLN A 104 -12.15 6.52 5.60
N SER A 105 -12.45 6.05 6.82
CA SER A 105 -13.78 6.11 7.41
C SER A 105 -14.12 7.50 7.97
N ARG A 106 -13.18 8.46 7.94
CA ARG A 106 -13.32 9.80 8.53
C ARG A 106 -13.56 9.76 10.04
N LEU A 107 -13.03 8.74 10.70
CA LEU A 107 -13.06 8.61 12.17
C LEU A 107 -11.91 9.41 12.82
N ILE A 108 -11.07 10.03 12.00
CA ILE A 108 -10.01 10.98 12.34
C ILE A 108 -10.12 12.19 11.42
#